data_AF-A0A433WRR4-F1
#
_entry.id   AF-A0A433WRR4-F1
#
_cell.length_a   1.000
_cell.length_b   1.000
_cell.length_c   1.000
_cell.angle_alpha   90.00
_cell.angle_beta   90.00
_cell.angle_gamma   90.00
#
_symmetry.space_group_name_H-M   'P 1'
#
loop_
_entity.id
_entity.type
_entity.pdbx_description
1 polymer ?
#
loop_
_entity_poly.entity_id
_entity_poly.type
_entity_poly.pdbx_seq_one_letter_code
_entity_poly.pdbx_strand_id
1 'polypeptide(L)' 'MRPAEPREIADALTHALRFDGRRRVHDADELMATLVAERLVAHLARCGFVLMKRADTVAHDTSGHHHPHDSSGGKGA' A
#
# COMPACT_ATOMS: atom_id res chain seq x y z
N MET A 1 -6.48 11.11 -10.75
CA MET A 1 -5.40 10.13 -11.05
C MET A 1 -4.18 10.92 -11.50
N ARG A 2 -2.98 10.51 -11.09
CA ARG A 2 -1.73 11.19 -11.45
C ARG A 2 -0.73 10.17 -12.02
N PRO A 3 0.21 10.56 -12.88
CA PRO A 3 1.37 9.72 -13.17
C PRO A 3 2.04 9.28 -11.86
N ALA A 4 2.39 8.01 -11.74
CA ALA A 4 3.11 7.48 -10.61
C ALA A 4 4.59 7.86 -10.74
N GLU A 5 5.18 8.32 -9.63
CA GLU A 5 6.61 8.60 -9.62
C GLU A 5 7.42 7.29 -9.73
N PRO A 6 8.58 7.29 -10.40
CA PRO A 6 9.42 6.10 -10.54
C PRO A 6 9.71 5.39 -9.21
N ARG A 7 9.90 6.17 -8.13
CA ARG A 7 10.12 5.65 -6.78
C ARG A 7 8.90 4.93 -6.23
N GLU A 8 7.69 5.48 -6.40
CA GLU A 8 6.45 4.84 -5.95
C GLU A 8 6.23 3.50 -6.67
N ILE A 9 6.59 3.43 -7.96
CA ILE A 9 6.51 2.20 -8.75
C ILE A 9 7.54 1.17 -8.25
N ALA A 10 8.78 1.61 -7.99
CA ALA A 10 9.83 0.73 -7.47
C ALA A 10 9.42 0.12 -6.13
N ASP A 11 8.93 0.93 -5.19
CA ASP A 11 8.48 0.48 -3.87
C ASP A 11 7.35 -0.57 -3.98
N ALA A 12 6.37 -0.33 -4.87
CA ALA A 12 5.29 -1.26 -5.12
C ALA A 12 5.77 -2.60 -5.73
N LEU A 13 6.70 -2.54 -6.68
CA LEU A 13 7.29 -3.73 -7.30
C LEU A 13 8.16 -4.51 -6.31
N THR A 14 8.98 -3.82 -5.51
CA THR A 14 9.75 -4.45 -4.43
C THR A 14 8.85 -5.17 -3.45
N HIS A 15 7.70 -4.59 -3.09
CA HIS A 15 6.71 -5.28 -2.26
C HIS A 15 6.15 -6.52 -2.96
N ALA A 16 5.70 -6.42 -4.21
CA ALA A 16 5.14 -7.55 -4.96
C ALA A 16 6.15 -8.70 -5.18
N LEU A 17 7.45 -8.38 -5.30
CA LEU A 17 8.51 -9.37 -5.42
C LEU A 17 8.78 -10.10 -4.10
N ARG A 18 8.43 -9.50 -2.96
CA ARG A 18 8.61 -10.08 -1.62
C ARG A 18 7.36 -10.79 -1.12
N PHE A 19 6.19 -10.35 -1.55
CA PHE A 19 4.90 -10.76 -1.02
C PHE A 19 3.92 -11.11 -2.14
N ASP A 20 3.33 -12.30 -2.02
CA ASP A 20 2.16 -12.71 -2.79
C ASP A 20 0.95 -12.74 -1.84
N GLY A 21 0.18 -11.66 -1.87
CA GLY A 21 -0.90 -11.40 -0.92
C GLY A 21 -0.38 -11.32 0.52
N ARG A 22 -0.78 -12.26 1.38
CA ARG A 22 -0.35 -12.34 2.79
C ARG A 22 0.88 -13.22 3.00
N ARG A 23 1.32 -13.95 1.98
CA ARG A 23 2.41 -14.92 2.11
C ARG A 23 3.71 -14.29 1.60
N ARG A 24 4.73 -14.29 2.43
CA ARG A 24 6.08 -13.93 2.02
C ARG A 24 6.62 -15.07 1.14
N VAL A 25 6.95 -14.76 -0.10
CA VAL A 25 7.32 -15.77 -1.11
C VAL A 25 8.83 -15.95 -1.19
N HIS A 26 9.58 -14.89 -0.86
CA HIS A 26 11.03 -14.88 -0.95
C HIS A 26 11.64 -14.21 0.30
N ASP A 27 12.11 -15.02 1.26
CA ASP A 27 13.02 -14.55 2.32
C ASP A 27 14.43 -14.24 1.76
N ALA A 28 14.70 -14.59 0.50
CA ALA A 28 15.93 -14.28 -0.20
C ALA A 28 15.90 -12.88 -0.81
N ASP A 29 16.75 -12.02 -0.24
CA ASP A 29 17.33 -10.78 -0.73
C ASP A 29 16.38 -9.64 -1.08
N GLU A 30 15.90 -8.96 -0.04
CA GLU A 30 15.39 -7.57 -0.11
C GLU A 30 16.18 -6.69 -1.08
N LEU A 31 17.51 -6.85 -1.09
CA LEU A 31 18.40 -6.13 -1.98
C LEU A 31 18.22 -6.52 -3.46
N MET A 32 17.99 -7.80 -3.76
CA MET A 32 17.68 -8.28 -5.11
C MET A 32 16.30 -7.80 -5.57
N ALA A 33 15.30 -7.81 -4.69
CA ALA A 33 13.97 -7.27 -5.00
C ALA A 33 14.02 -5.77 -5.33
N THR A 34 14.79 -4.99 -4.58
CA THR A 34 15.03 -3.56 -4.88
C THR A 34 15.73 -3.38 -6.22
N LEU A 35 16.82 -4.11 -6.47
CA LEU A 35 17.58 -4.01 -7.73
C LEU A 35 16.72 -4.36 -8.96
N VAL A 36 15.93 -5.43 -8.87
CA VAL A 36 15.03 -5.85 -9.96
C VAL A 36 13.94 -4.80 -10.18
N ALA A 37 13.34 -4.26 -9.12
CA ALA A 37 12.32 -3.22 -9.21
C ALA A 37 12.86 -1.97 -9.92
N GLU A 38 14.03 -1.46 -9.53
CA GLU A 38 14.68 -0.31 -10.17
C GLU A 38 14.95 -0.56 -11.66
N ARG A 39 15.45 -1.75 -12.00
CA ARG A 39 15.75 -2.12 -13.39
C ARG A 39 14.49 -2.20 -14.25
N LEU A 40 13.38 -2.70 -13.70
CA LEU A 40 12.08 -2.74 -14.37
C LEU A 40 11.53 -1.33 -14.60
N VAL A 41 11.55 -0.46 -13.58
CA VAL A 41 11.10 0.93 -13.70
C VAL A 41 11.88 1.67 -14.79
N ALA A 42 13.21 1.54 -14.77
CA ALA A 42 14.06 2.15 -15.78
C ALA A 42 13.75 1.63 -17.20
N HIS A 43 13.43 0.34 -17.33
CA HIS A 43 13.04 -0.24 -18.62
C HIS A 43 11.69 0.28 -19.12
N LEU A 44 10.68 0.35 -18.23
CA LEU A 44 9.35 0.88 -18.54
C LEU A 44 9.43 2.32 -19.03
N ALA A 45 10.23 3.16 -18.34
CA ALA A 45 10.47 4.53 -18.75
C ALA A 45 11.12 4.64 -20.14
N ARG A 46 12.14 3.82 -20.42
CA ARG A 46 12.79 3.78 -21.75
C ARG A 46 11.85 3.35 -22.86
N CYS A 47 10.90 2.47 -22.56
CA CYS A 47 9.88 2.02 -23.51
C CYS A 47 8.71 3.02 -23.67
N GLY A 48 8.68 4.11 -22.89
CA GLY A 48 7.62 5.12 -22.96
C GLY A 48 6.34 4.76 -22.22
N PHE A 49 6.36 3.77 -21.32
CA PHE A 49 5.21 3.44 -20.49
C PHE A 49 5.05 4.46 -19.34
N VAL A 50 3.81 4.91 -19.12
CA VAL A 50 3.45 5.77 -17.99
C VAL A 50 2.42 5.02 -17.14
N LEU A 51 2.80 4.72 -15.89
CA LEU A 51 1.89 4.12 -14.93
C LEU A 51 1.11 5.24 -14.22
N MET A 52 -0.18 5.04 -14.05
CA MET A 52 -1.05 5.98 -13.36
C MET A 52 -1.36 5.46 -11.96
N LYS A 53 -1.09 6.27 -10.93
CA LYS A 53 -1.52 5.97 -9.57
C LYS A 53 -3.01 6.30 -9.44
N ARG A 54 -3.80 5.31 -9.03
CA ARG A 54 -5.20 5.52 -8.67
C ARG A 54 -5.26 6.52 -7.52
N ALA A 55 -6.27 7.39 -7.51
CA ALA A 55 -6.48 8.26 -6.35
C ALA A 55 -6.72 7.37 -5.12
N ASP A 56 -6.11 7.71 -4.00
CA ASP A 56 -6.35 7.01 -2.75
C ASP A 56 -7.86 7.05 -2.47
N THR A 57 -8.48 5.89 -2.35
CA THR A 57 -9.84 5.80 -1.84
C THR A 57 -9.78 6.29 -0.40
N VAL A 58 -10.45 7.40 -0.10
CA VAL A 58 -10.55 8.01 1.23
C VAL A 58 -10.59 6.91 2.28
N ALA A 59 -9.65 6.94 3.23
CA ALA A 59 -9.61 5.97 4.32
C ALA A 59 -11.01 5.91 4.95
N HIS A 60 -11.56 4.71 5.11
CA HIS A 60 -12.81 4.55 5.83
C HIS A 60 -12.65 5.18 7.20
N ASP A 61 -13.44 6.23 7.44
CA ASP A 61 -13.45 6.93 8.72
C ASP A 61 -13.95 5.96 9.78
N THR A 62 -13.02 5.38 10.53
CA THR A 62 -13.34 4.52 11.68
C THR A 62 -13.74 5.33 12.91
N SER A 63 -13.80 6.67 12.82
CA SER A 63 -14.29 7.56 13.89
C SER A 63 -15.79 7.39 14.16
N GLY A 64 -16.54 6.71 13.27
CA GLY A 64 -17.96 6.43 13.45
C GLY A 64 -18.32 5.29 14.42
N HIS A 65 -17.35 4.64 15.09
CA HIS A 65 -17.68 3.58 16.05
C HIS A 65 -18.30 4.17 17.33
N HIS A 66 -19.63 4.28 17.34
CA HIS A 66 -20.46 4.51 18.53
C HIS A 66 -20.14 3.45 19.59
N HIS A 67 -19.40 3.83 20.62
CA HIS A 67 -19.08 2.96 21.75
C HIS A 67 -20.38 2.75 22.58
N PRO A 68 -20.95 1.54 22.66
CA PRO A 68 -22.30 1.33 23.20
C PRO A 68 -22.37 1.22 24.73
N HIS A 69 -21.55 1.97 25.49
CA HIS A 69 -21.52 1.82 26.94
C HIS A 69 -21.35 3.14 27.71
N ASP A 70 -22.30 4.07 27.55
CA ASP A 70 -22.47 5.19 28.49
C ASP A 70 -23.94 5.38 28.89
N SER A 71 -24.55 4.32 29.43
CA SER A 71 -25.89 4.38 30.01
C SER A 71 -26.03 3.36 31.15
N SER A 72 -25.28 3.58 32.23
CA SER A 72 -25.53 2.95 33.54
C SER A 72 -24.85 3.80 34.61
N GLY A 73 -25.50 4.36 35.63
CA GLY A 73 -26.87 4.32 36.08
C GLY A 73 -27.01 5.37 37.17
N GLY A 74 -28.16 6.00 37.25
CA GLY A 74 -28.39 7.11 38.18
C GLY A 74 -29.86 7.37 38.39
N LYS A 75 -30.58 6.43 39.03
CA LYS A 75 -31.82 6.72 39.74
C LYS A 75 -32.24 5.61 40.70
N GLY A 76 -32.04 5.88 42.00
CA GLY A 76 -32.70 5.25 43.15
C GLY A 76 -32.54 6.27 44.28
N ALA A 77 -33.58 7.06 44.52
CA ALA A 77 -34.62 6.86 45.54
C ALA A 77 -34.15 7.33 46.92
#